data_AF-A0AAU4D7N8-F1
#
_entry.id   AF-A0AAU4D7N8-F1
#
_cell.length_a   1.000
_cell.length_b   1.000
_cell.length_c   1.000
_cell.angle_alpha   90.00
_cell.angle_beta   90.00
_cell.angle_gamma   90.00
#
_symmetry.space_group_name_H-M   'P 1'
#
loop_
_entity.id
_entity.type
_entity.pdbx_description
1 polymer ?
#
loop_
_entity_poly.entity_id
_entity_poly.type
_entity_poly.pdbx_seq_one_letter_code
_entity_poly.pdbx_strand_id
1 'polypeptide(L)' 'MLLDAGLPAPFAALLVDSDLGVSRGELFTASTDLQRLIGRPSKPLTDVVAAAVRTA' A
#
# COMPACT_ATOMS: atom_id res chain seq x y z
N MET A 1 -0.25 -16.48 10.73
CA MET A 1 0.55 -15.24 10.87
C MET A 1 1.51 -15.14 9.67
N LEU A 2 2.14 -13.97 9.42
CA LEU A 2 3.01 -13.77 8.23
C LEU A 2 4.16 -14.80 8.13
N LEU A 3 4.74 -15.19 9.27
CA LEU A 3 5.78 -16.23 9.33
C LEU A 3 5.24 -17.60 8.89
N ASP A 4 4.03 -17.96 9.31
CA ASP A 4 3.38 -19.23 8.91
C ASP A 4 3.01 -19.25 7.43
N ALA A 5 2.84 -18.07 6.82
CA ALA A 5 2.62 -17.92 5.38
C ALA A 5 3.91 -18.00 4.55
N GLY A 6 5.07 -18.25 5.18
CA GLY A 6 6.34 -18.47 4.51
C GLY A 6 7.17 -17.20 4.27
N LEU A 7 6.82 -16.07 4.86
CA LEU A 7 7.62 -14.84 4.73
C LEU A 7 8.91 -14.92 5.55
N PRO A 8 10.05 -14.43 5.02
CA PRO A 8 11.27 -14.26 5.81
C PRO A 8 11.04 -13.35 7.03
N ALA A 9 11.60 -13.72 8.18
CA ALA A 9 11.35 -13.00 9.44
C ALA A 9 11.65 -11.49 9.39
N PRO A 10 12.75 -11.01 8.77
CA PRO A 10 12.99 -9.57 8.65
C PRO A 10 11.93 -8.85 7.82
N PHE A 11 11.38 -9.50 6.80
CA PHE A 11 10.35 -8.92 5.93
C PHE A 11 8.97 -8.90 6.62
N ALA A 12 8.63 -9.95 7.36
CA ALA A 12 7.43 -9.98 8.19
C ALA A 12 7.47 -8.85 9.24
N ALA A 13 8.61 -8.61 9.89
CA ALA A 13 8.79 -7.51 10.84
C ALA A 13 8.56 -6.14 10.18
N LEU A 14 9.10 -5.92 8.97
CA LEU A 14 8.89 -4.69 8.20
C LEU A 14 7.40 -4.45 7.89
N LEU A 15 6.67 -5.48 7.47
CA LEU A 15 5.24 -5.36 7.17
C LEU A 15 4.41 -5.06 8.42
N VAL A 16 4.73 -5.70 9.55
CA VAL A 16 4.07 -5.43 10.84
C VAL A 16 4.32 -3.99 11.29
N ASP A 17 5.55 -3.51 11.20
CA ASP A 17 5.87 -2.12 11.56
C ASP A 17 5.14 -1.11 10.65
N SER A 18 5.08 -1.40 9.35
CA SER A 18 4.33 -0.59 8.39
C SER A 18 2.84 -0.52 8.74
N ASP A 19 2.20 -1.65 9.08
CA ASP A 19 0.78 -1.71 9.46
C ASP A 19 0.50 -0.92 10.76
N LEU A 20 1.41 -1.02 11.74
CA LEU A 20 1.36 -0.17 12.93
C LEU A 20 1.47 1.32 12.57
N GLY A 21 2.33 1.70 11.62
CA GLY A 21 2.43 3.05 11.09
C GLY A 21 1.15 3.55 10.42
N VAL A 22 0.47 2.69 9.65
CA VAL A 22 -0.84 3.01 9.05
C VAL A 22 -1.86 3.36 10.12
N SER A 23 -1.91 2.59 11.23
CA SER A 23 -2.84 2.86 12.34
C SER A 23 -2.62 4.24 12.99
N ARG A 24 -1.41 4.79 12.87
CA ARG A 24 -1.02 6.13 13.35
C ARG A 24 -1.19 7.22 12.30
N GLY A 25 -1.59 6.87 11.07
CA GLY A 25 -1.79 7.80 9.96
C GLY A 25 -0.52 8.12 9.16
N GLU A 26 0.57 7.37 9.33
CA GLU A 26 1.88 7.68 8.70
C GLU A 26 1.86 7.57 7.16
N LEU A 27 0.92 6.80 6.58
CA LEU A 27 0.72 6.71 5.13
C LEU A 27 -0.39 7.64 4.59
N PHE A 28 -1.03 8.44 5.44
CA PHE A 28 -2.06 9.37 4.99
C PHE A 28 -1.44 10.71 4.58
N THR A 29 -1.89 11.25 3.45
CA THR A 29 -1.65 12.64 3.07
C THR A 29 -2.87 13.21 2.35
N ALA A 30 -3.22 14.45 2.68
CA ALA A 30 -4.24 15.21 1.95
C ALA A 30 -3.64 15.99 0.77
N SER A 31 -2.32 15.92 0.55
CA SER A 31 -1.66 16.63 -0.55
C SER A 31 -2.09 16.09 -1.92
N THR A 32 -2.23 17.00 -2.88
CA THR A 32 -2.48 16.69 -4.30
C THR A 32 -1.23 16.88 -5.17
N ASP A 33 -0.05 17.01 -4.57
CA ASP A 33 1.20 17.32 -5.28
C ASP A 33 1.53 16.31 -6.38
N LEU A 34 1.32 15.01 -6.13
CA LEU A 34 1.53 13.98 -7.14
C LEU A 34 0.61 14.18 -8.35
N GLN A 35 -0.68 14.44 -8.11
CA GLN A 35 -1.67 14.64 -9.17
C GLN A 35 -1.31 15.86 -10.03
N ARG A 36 -0.84 16.94 -9.38
CA ARG A 36 -0.33 18.13 -10.06
C ARG A 36 0.91 17.83 -10.88
N LEU A 37 1.87 17.10 -10.31
CA LEU A 37 3.14 16.75 -10.96
C LEU A 37 2.93 15.89 -12.22
N ILE A 38 2.01 14.93 -12.15
CA ILE A 38 1.74 14.02 -13.28
C ILE A 38 0.66 14.52 -14.25
N GLY A 39 0.00 15.65 -13.95
CA GLY A 39 -1.03 16.25 -14.81
C GLY A 39 -2.34 15.46 -14.94
N ARG A 40 -2.61 14.53 -14.02
CA ARG A 40 -3.84 13.71 -14.01
C ARG A 40 -4.20 13.25 -12.59
N PRO A 41 -5.47 12.86 -12.33
CA PRO A 41 -5.85 12.22 -11.07
C PRO A 41 -5.03 10.96 -10.79
N SER A 42 -4.84 10.66 -9.50
CA SER A 42 -4.32 9.35 -9.08
C SER A 42 -5.28 8.25 -9.47
N LYS A 43 -4.75 7.05 -9.73
CA LYS A 43 -5.59 5.91 -10.11
C LYS A 43 -6.42 5.46 -8.89
N PRO A 44 -7.76 5.34 -9.00
CA PRO A 44 -8.58 4.84 -7.91
C PRO A 44 -8.18 3.42 -7.49
N LEU A 45 -8.27 3.11 -6.19
CA LEU A 45 -7.91 1.78 -5.66
C LEU A 45 -8.76 0.67 -6.31
N THR A 46 -10.03 0.95 -6.62
CA THR A 46 -10.93 0.02 -7.33
C THR A 46 -10.34 -0.46 -8.65
N ASP A 47 -9.74 0.44 -9.42
CA ASP A 47 -9.17 0.14 -10.73
C ASP A 47 -7.83 -0.61 -10.61
N VAL A 48 -7.11 -0.41 -9.50
CA VAL A 48 -5.89 -1.16 -9.17
C VAL A 48 -6.24 -2.59 -8.79
N VAL A 49 -7.21 -2.78 -7.88
CA VAL A 49 -7.69 -4.09 -7.45
C VAL A 49 -8.24 -4.88 -8.63
N ALA A 50 -9.11 -4.26 -9.45
CA ALA A 50 -9.67 -4.91 -10.62
C ALA A 50 -8.57 -5.36 -11.61
N ALA A 51 -7.47 -4.61 -11.73
CA ALA A 51 -6.35 -5.01 -12.57
C ALA A 51 -5.57 -6.19 -11.98
N ALA A 52 -5.28 -6.18 -10.68
CA ALA A 52 -4.49 -7.21 -10.03
C ALA A 52 -5.17 -8.59 -10.05
N VAL A 53 -6.49 -8.64 -9.81
CA VAL A 53 -7.23 -9.91 -9.76
C VAL A 53 -7.54 -10.50 -11.14
N ARG A 54 -7.40 -9.72 -12.21
CA ARG A 54 -7.52 -10.24 -13.58
C ARG A 54 -6.29 -11.04 -14.01
N THR A 55 -5.15 -10.81 -13.36
CA THR A 55 -3.87 -11.44 -13.67
C THR A 55 -3.48 -12.54 -12.69
N ALA A 56 -4.28 -12.74 -11.63
CA ALA A 56 -4.18 -13.85 -10.70
C ALA A 56 -4.95 -15.06 -11.24
#